data_AF-A0A7V9RRB3-F1
#
_entry.id   AF-A0A7V9RRB3-F1
#
_cell.length_a   1.000
_cell.length_b   1.000
_cell.length_c   1.000
_cell.angle_alpha   90.00
_cell.angle_beta   90.00
_cell.angle_gamma   90.00
#
_symmetry.space_group_name_H-M   'P 1'
#
loop_
_entity.id
_entity.type
_entity.pdbx_description
1 polymer ?
#
loop_
_entity_poly.entity_id
_entity_poly.type
_entity_poly.pdbx_seq_one_letter_code
_entity_poly.pdbx_strand_id
1 'polypeptide(L)'
;RVRHASLNPPYDGHPGQQATLYGDPDLGDTLDGPLLLVGSTARSASIGGPPGSAEDGRVVDLGDHDGFLIGEADWTWVADTSDGQDYVEFVVGRGVDDQELIRAAAGAQFTGNSTAIAADSVPAGLQPLISAGGRDGPYALGVGETLVLEVLDGSHARVIGYIVRADPRLAAMWGFWAADSDGTMIRGQPGSAGDLVGNPGDDAEPARVWAEAGMVFSVQARGSAIAYLDDVVNGLRVGTEAELASMQGGLLERNPTAEEIGCPPGSRVVSAVQGDVRWVLGVGTLPGNPVERSESCTALVTGEGTTGGGIGSFNLAPLGQLSSNTSGIGGLPSGLDGTILGGVAPPGTARVSITDPDGVVVDAVLSVDGPRPGERLFGQFFTGNVTAFVGPYEVTAFDAAGAVLAMVTA
;
A
#
# COMPACT_ATOMS: atom_id res chain seq x y z
N ARG A 1 -9.37 -6.38 -7.59
CA ARG A 1 -9.67 -7.00 -6.27
C ARG A 1 -8.46 -6.74 -5.37
N VAL A 2 -8.70 -6.24 -4.15
CA VAL A 2 -7.67 -5.72 -3.23
C VAL A 2 -6.81 -6.84 -2.63
N ARG A 3 -5.48 -6.69 -2.65
CA ARG A 3 -4.47 -7.63 -2.15
C ARG A 3 -3.36 -6.90 -1.39
N HIS A 4 -3.37 -6.99 -0.06
CA HIS A 4 -2.21 -6.80 0.82
C HIS A 4 -1.72 -5.35 1.08
N ALA A 5 -1.70 -4.96 2.36
CA ALA A 5 -0.99 -3.80 2.90
C ALA A 5 0.26 -4.32 3.64
N SER A 6 1.43 -3.74 3.37
CA SER A 6 2.69 -4.08 4.05
C SER A 6 3.32 -2.80 4.60
N LEU A 7 3.52 -2.76 5.92
CA LEU A 7 4.20 -1.67 6.63
C LEU A 7 5.70 -1.97 6.70
N ASN A 8 6.50 -1.38 5.80
CA ASN A 8 7.95 -1.36 5.97
C ASN A 8 8.37 0.00 6.59
N PRO A 9 9.32 0.02 7.55
CA PRO A 9 9.80 1.25 8.15
C PRO A 9 10.64 2.09 7.18
N PRO A 10 10.64 3.43 7.31
CA PRO A 10 11.38 4.33 6.44
C PRO A 10 12.90 4.23 6.62
N TYR A 11 13.61 4.49 5.52
CA TYR A 11 15.06 4.45 5.35
C TYR A 11 15.70 5.70 5.98
N ASP A 12 16.65 5.53 6.89
CA ASP A 12 17.33 6.61 7.64
C ASP A 12 18.62 7.06 6.91
N GLY A 13 18.70 8.30 6.42
CA GLY A 13 19.97 8.83 5.89
C GLY A 13 20.02 10.27 5.36
N HIS A 14 18.90 10.84 4.90
CA HIS A 14 18.81 12.24 4.44
C HIS A 14 17.74 13.01 5.25
N PRO A 15 17.87 14.33 5.47
CA PRO A 15 16.74 15.12 5.98
C PRO A 15 15.55 14.85 5.05
N GLY A 16 14.46 14.33 5.61
CA GLY A 16 13.32 13.88 4.81
C GLY A 16 12.75 15.00 3.94
N GLN A 17 12.12 14.65 2.82
CA GLN A 17 11.40 15.58 1.94
C GLN A 17 10.51 16.50 2.75
N GLN A 18 10.56 17.81 2.49
CA GLN A 18 9.80 18.80 3.26
C GLN A 18 9.32 19.89 2.32
N ALA A 19 8.12 20.40 2.60
CA ALA A 19 7.57 21.49 1.84
C ALA A 19 6.69 22.38 2.73
N THR A 20 6.68 23.68 2.45
CA THR A 20 5.76 24.63 3.07
C THR A 20 5.05 25.42 1.98
N LEU A 21 3.72 25.36 1.98
CA LEU A 21 2.85 26.12 1.11
C LEU A 21 2.48 27.45 1.78
N TYR A 22 2.64 28.52 1.02
CA TYR A 22 2.24 29.89 1.34
C TYR A 22 1.13 30.32 0.40
N GLY A 23 0.20 31.11 0.91
CA GLY A 23 -0.91 31.67 0.14
C GLY A 23 -1.57 32.82 0.91
N ASP A 24 -2.54 33.47 0.29
CA ASP A 24 -3.28 34.58 0.89
C ASP A 24 -4.37 34.02 1.86
N PRO A 25 -4.24 34.25 3.18
CA PRO A 25 -5.18 33.74 4.16
C PRO A 25 -6.53 34.49 4.18
N ASP A 26 -6.61 35.67 3.55
CA ASP A 26 -7.81 36.51 3.53
C ASP A 26 -8.79 36.08 2.41
N LEU A 27 -8.40 35.15 1.53
CA LEU A 27 -9.25 34.58 0.50
C LEU A 27 -10.21 33.52 1.05
N GLY A 28 -11.42 33.46 0.48
CA GLY A 28 -12.41 32.43 0.83
C GLY A 28 -11.96 31.00 0.48
N ASP A 29 -11.16 30.85 -0.58
CA ASP A 29 -10.34 29.70 -0.87
C ASP A 29 -8.91 30.20 -1.14
N THR A 30 -7.97 29.86 -0.27
CA THR A 30 -6.58 30.31 -0.37
C THR A 30 -5.90 29.80 -1.64
N LEU A 31 -6.43 28.76 -2.29
CA LEU A 31 -5.94 28.22 -3.56
C LEU A 31 -6.41 29.03 -4.79
N ASP A 32 -7.26 30.04 -4.63
CA ASP A 32 -7.66 30.96 -5.72
C ASP A 32 -6.66 32.10 -5.97
N GLY A 33 -5.79 32.36 -4.99
CA GLY A 33 -4.85 33.48 -5.02
C GLY A 33 -3.46 33.12 -5.50
N PRO A 34 -2.51 34.06 -5.35
CA PRO A 34 -1.10 33.75 -5.49
C PRO A 34 -0.68 32.68 -4.50
N LEU A 35 0.13 31.75 -4.97
CA LEU A 35 0.66 30.64 -4.17
C LEU A 35 2.16 30.59 -4.30
N LEU A 36 2.81 30.13 -3.24
CA LEU A 36 4.26 29.96 -3.19
C LEU A 36 4.57 28.70 -2.39
N LEU A 37 5.39 27.82 -2.93
CA LEU A 37 5.88 26.64 -2.24
C LEU A 37 7.40 26.72 -2.12
N VAL A 38 7.91 26.41 -0.94
CA VAL A 38 9.34 26.16 -0.70
C VAL A 38 9.52 24.71 -0.28
N GLY A 39 10.44 24.00 -0.91
CA GLY A 39 10.64 22.59 -0.60
C GLY A 39 11.98 22.03 -1.06
N SER A 40 12.28 20.83 -0.60
CA SER A 40 13.42 20.07 -1.08
C SER A 40 13.01 18.65 -1.49
N THR A 41 13.69 18.13 -2.52
CA THR A 41 13.52 16.77 -3.02
C THR A 41 14.84 16.01 -2.90
N ALA A 42 14.78 14.72 -2.59
CA ALA A 42 15.90 13.78 -2.69
C ALA A 42 15.51 12.64 -3.64
N ARG A 43 16.47 12.07 -4.40
CA ARG A 43 16.37 11.03 -5.46
C ARG A 43 14.97 10.44 -5.70
N SER A 44 14.55 10.43 -6.97
CA SER A 44 13.27 9.87 -7.42
C SER A 44 12.13 10.63 -6.74
N ALA A 45 11.89 11.87 -7.20
CA ALA A 45 11.06 12.84 -6.50
C ALA A 45 9.70 12.25 -6.07
N SER A 46 9.27 12.52 -4.83
CA SER A 46 7.88 12.31 -4.35
C SER A 46 7.10 13.63 -4.29
N ILE A 47 7.78 14.75 -4.57
CA ILE A 47 7.24 16.07 -4.87
C ILE A 47 7.66 16.33 -6.32
N GLY A 48 6.74 16.67 -7.22
CA GLY A 48 7.10 17.09 -8.57
C GLY A 48 8.20 18.15 -8.52
N GLY A 49 9.39 17.81 -9.01
CA GLY A 49 10.50 18.76 -9.12
C GLY A 49 10.27 19.72 -10.30
N PRO A 50 11.18 20.68 -10.52
CA PRO A 50 11.09 21.57 -11.67
C PRO A 50 11.04 20.77 -13.00
N PRO A 51 10.21 21.20 -13.96
CA PRO A 51 10.06 20.56 -15.27
C PRO A 51 11.27 20.88 -16.15
N GLY A 52 12.34 20.10 -16.03
CA GLY A 52 13.48 20.19 -16.92
C GLY A 52 14.81 20.40 -16.21
N SER A 53 15.83 20.62 -17.02
CA SER A 53 17.20 20.72 -16.56
C SER A 53 17.62 22.18 -16.37
N ALA A 54 18.76 22.38 -15.71
CA ALA A 54 19.45 23.67 -15.65
C ALA A 54 19.63 24.34 -17.03
N GLU A 55 19.66 23.56 -18.12
CA GLU A 55 19.83 24.05 -19.50
C GLU A 55 18.57 24.72 -20.07
N ASP A 56 17.40 24.44 -19.49
CA ASP A 56 16.11 24.97 -19.92
C ASP A 56 15.74 26.29 -19.20
N GLY A 57 16.49 26.65 -18.15
CA GLY A 57 16.22 27.79 -17.27
C GLY A 57 17.11 29.02 -17.52
N ARG A 58 16.64 30.19 -17.07
CA ARG A 58 17.45 31.40 -16.97
C ARG A 58 18.22 31.39 -15.64
N VAL A 59 19.55 31.50 -15.69
CA VAL A 59 20.38 31.64 -14.49
C VAL A 59 20.01 32.93 -13.74
N VAL A 60 19.82 32.83 -12.43
CA VAL A 60 19.49 33.93 -11.52
C VAL A 60 20.42 33.92 -10.31
N ASP A 61 20.75 35.11 -9.83
CA ASP A 61 21.59 35.32 -8.64
C ASP A 61 20.73 35.22 -7.38
N LEU A 62 21.06 34.27 -6.50
CA LEU A 62 20.40 34.08 -5.19
C LEU A 62 21.22 34.67 -4.04
N GLY A 63 22.31 35.38 -4.35
CA GLY A 63 23.18 36.08 -3.41
C GLY A 63 24.49 35.35 -3.19
N ASP A 64 24.45 34.18 -2.54
CA ASP A 64 25.63 33.35 -2.24
C ASP A 64 25.84 32.19 -3.22
N HIS A 65 24.84 31.89 -4.05
CA HIS A 65 24.88 30.89 -5.11
C HIS A 65 23.97 31.28 -6.30
N ASP A 66 24.11 30.58 -7.43
CA ASP A 66 23.28 30.75 -8.61
C ASP A 66 22.14 29.71 -8.59
N GLY A 67 20.95 30.12 -9.04
CA GLY A 67 19.81 29.22 -9.27
C GLY A 67 19.30 29.29 -10.72
N PHE A 68 18.28 28.49 -11.03
CA PHE A 68 17.65 28.44 -12.35
C PHE A 68 16.18 28.83 -12.26
N LEU A 69 15.81 29.86 -13.01
CA LEU A 69 14.42 30.29 -13.18
C LEU A 69 13.79 29.59 -14.38
N ILE A 70 12.75 28.79 -14.16
CA ILE A 70 12.09 27.97 -15.18
C ILE A 70 10.59 28.29 -15.17
N GLY A 71 10.03 28.64 -16.32
CA GLY A 71 8.59 28.89 -16.47
C GLY A 71 7.85 27.68 -17.01
N GLU A 72 6.70 27.35 -16.42
CA GLU A 72 5.85 26.22 -16.80
C GLU A 72 4.37 26.58 -16.63
N ALA A 73 3.66 26.74 -17.75
CA ALA A 73 2.26 27.19 -17.75
C ALA A 73 2.09 28.47 -16.89
N ASP A 74 1.31 28.40 -15.80
CA ASP A 74 1.06 29.53 -14.89
C ASP A 74 2.07 29.60 -13.71
N TRP A 75 3.05 28.70 -13.68
CA TRP A 75 4.04 28.58 -12.61
C TRP A 75 5.42 29.03 -13.03
N THR A 76 6.14 29.59 -12.08
CA THR A 76 7.56 29.88 -12.22
C THR A 76 8.30 29.19 -11.08
N TRP A 77 9.36 28.49 -11.41
CA TRP A 77 10.25 27.76 -10.52
C TRP A 77 11.57 28.51 -10.39
N VAL A 78 12.12 28.54 -9.18
CA VAL A 78 13.52 28.86 -8.90
C VAL A 78 14.11 27.64 -8.20
N ALA A 79 15.01 26.94 -8.88
CA ALA A 79 15.65 25.74 -8.35
C ALA A 79 17.15 25.97 -8.13
N ASP A 80 17.65 25.49 -7.00
CA ASP A 80 19.08 25.32 -6.75
C ASP A 80 19.44 23.83 -6.89
N THR A 81 20.40 23.54 -7.77
CA THR A 81 20.92 22.19 -8.05
C THR A 81 22.37 22.05 -7.59
N SER A 82 22.85 22.94 -6.71
CA SER A 82 24.25 23.02 -6.25
C SER A 82 24.78 21.72 -5.64
N ASP A 83 23.92 20.90 -5.03
CA ASP A 83 24.27 19.63 -4.37
C ASP A 83 24.20 18.38 -5.29
N GLY A 84 24.03 18.56 -6.59
CA GLY A 84 24.04 17.50 -7.60
C GLY A 84 22.66 16.92 -7.94
N GLN A 85 22.62 15.91 -8.81
CA GLN A 85 21.39 15.33 -9.39
C GLN A 85 20.45 14.64 -8.37
N ASP A 86 20.94 14.43 -7.14
CA ASP A 86 20.29 13.59 -6.15
C ASP A 86 19.48 14.38 -5.11
N TYR A 87 19.63 15.71 -5.09
CA TYR A 87 18.94 16.60 -4.16
C TYR A 87 18.70 17.96 -4.82
N VAL A 88 17.45 18.44 -4.80
CA VAL A 88 17.08 19.75 -5.38
C VAL A 88 16.30 20.54 -4.36
N GLU A 89 16.77 21.76 -4.10
CA GLU A 89 16.07 22.77 -3.32
C GLU A 89 15.35 23.71 -4.28
N PHE A 90 14.12 24.07 -3.96
CA PHE A 90 13.33 24.88 -4.88
C PHE A 90 12.32 25.77 -4.18
N VAL A 91 11.99 26.85 -4.88
CA VAL A 91 10.83 27.69 -4.63
C VAL A 91 10.03 27.79 -5.91
N VAL A 92 8.72 27.58 -5.84
CA VAL A 92 7.83 27.65 -6.99
C VAL A 92 6.63 28.52 -6.67
N GLY A 93 6.24 29.38 -7.59
CA GLY A 93 5.17 30.35 -7.39
C GLY A 93 4.21 30.46 -8.57
N ARG A 94 2.94 30.76 -8.27
CA ARG A 94 1.90 31.08 -9.25
C ARG A 94 1.30 32.43 -8.91
N GLY A 95 1.19 33.30 -9.89
CA GLY A 95 0.71 34.67 -9.67
C GLY A 95 1.62 35.50 -8.77
N VAL A 96 2.89 35.07 -8.62
CA VAL A 96 3.97 35.76 -7.90
C VAL A 96 4.93 36.29 -8.95
N ASP A 97 5.38 37.55 -8.80
CA ASP A 97 6.33 38.14 -9.73
C ASP A 97 7.70 37.45 -9.65
N ASP A 98 8.38 37.29 -10.79
CA ASP A 98 9.69 36.65 -10.87
C ASP A 98 10.70 37.24 -9.87
N GLN A 99 10.71 38.56 -9.65
CA GLN A 99 11.64 39.19 -8.70
C GLN A 99 11.25 38.95 -7.24
N GLU A 100 9.97 38.76 -6.95
CA GLU A 100 9.51 38.34 -5.62
C GLU A 100 9.84 36.87 -5.39
N LEU A 101 9.70 36.03 -6.41
CA LEU A 101 10.05 34.62 -6.37
C LEU A 101 11.55 34.39 -6.18
N ILE A 102 12.40 35.13 -6.91
CA ILE A 102 13.87 35.10 -6.73
C ILE A 102 14.26 35.56 -5.33
N ARG A 103 13.62 36.62 -4.80
CA ARG A 103 13.84 37.07 -3.41
C ARG A 103 13.41 36.03 -2.38
N ALA A 104 12.29 35.35 -2.61
CA ALA A 104 11.81 34.27 -1.77
C ALA A 104 12.80 33.08 -1.77
N ALA A 105 13.33 32.71 -2.94
CA ALA A 105 14.36 31.68 -3.09
C ALA A 105 15.67 32.04 -2.38
N ALA A 106 16.15 33.27 -2.56
CA ALA A 106 17.34 33.76 -1.84
C ALA A 106 17.14 33.81 -0.30
N GLY A 107 15.90 33.95 0.16
CA GLY A 107 15.54 33.92 1.59
C GLY A 107 15.08 32.54 2.10
N ALA A 108 15.11 31.50 1.26
CA ALA A 108 14.66 30.18 1.64
C ALA A 108 15.68 29.51 2.58
N GLN A 109 15.16 28.75 3.53
CA GLN A 109 15.94 28.02 4.53
C GLN A 109 15.49 26.56 4.51
N PHE A 110 16.44 25.68 4.21
CA PHE A 110 16.23 24.22 4.14
C PHE A 110 16.86 23.49 5.34
N THR A 111 17.16 24.22 6.41
CA THR A 111 17.86 23.66 7.58
C THR A 111 16.94 22.84 8.47
N GLY A 112 17.24 21.54 8.63
CA GLY A 112 16.61 20.67 9.62
C GLY A 112 15.36 19.93 9.11
N ASN A 113 14.31 19.89 9.94
CA ASN A 113 13.04 19.20 9.65
C ASN A 113 11.93 20.14 9.14
N SER A 114 12.26 21.38 8.76
CA SER A 114 11.31 22.31 8.13
C SER A 114 11.94 23.10 6.99
N THR A 115 11.16 23.36 5.94
CA THR A 115 11.46 24.38 4.92
C THR A 115 10.66 25.66 5.20
N ALA A 116 11.32 26.81 5.12
CA ALA A 116 10.67 28.11 5.35
C ALA A 116 11.34 29.20 4.54
N ILE A 117 10.62 30.30 4.31
CA ILE A 117 11.13 31.54 3.73
C ILE A 117 11.27 32.58 4.85
N ALA A 118 12.38 33.31 4.87
CA ALA A 118 12.60 34.43 5.76
C ALA A 118 11.44 35.44 5.67
N ALA A 119 10.98 35.95 6.82
CA ALA A 119 9.73 36.72 6.89
C ALA A 119 9.71 37.99 6.02
N ASP A 120 10.87 38.61 5.78
CA ASP A 120 11.07 39.76 4.91
C ASP A 120 11.21 39.41 3.43
N SER A 121 11.37 38.12 3.10
CA SER A 121 11.42 37.57 1.74
C SER A 121 10.11 36.92 1.29
N VAL A 122 9.11 36.80 2.19
CA VAL A 122 7.77 36.31 1.80
C VAL A 122 7.06 37.39 0.96
N PRO A 123 6.54 37.07 -0.23
CA PRO A 123 5.76 38.02 -1.03
C PRO A 123 4.59 38.61 -0.25
N ALA A 124 4.30 39.89 -0.52
CA ALA A 124 3.29 40.62 0.23
C ALA A 124 1.90 39.96 0.13
N GLY A 125 1.22 39.84 1.27
CA GLY A 125 -0.10 39.20 1.36
C GLY A 125 -0.06 37.68 1.54
N LEU A 126 1.08 37.02 1.36
CA LEU A 126 1.19 35.58 1.58
C LEU A 126 1.61 35.27 3.03
N GLN A 127 1.06 34.19 3.56
CA GLN A 127 1.40 33.62 4.86
C GLN A 127 1.58 32.10 4.73
N PRO A 128 2.39 31.46 5.60
CA PRO A 128 2.49 30.01 5.62
C PRO A 128 1.13 29.40 5.95
N LEU A 129 0.62 28.57 5.05
CA LEU A 129 -0.68 27.90 5.19
C LEU A 129 -0.52 26.50 5.78
N ILE A 130 0.45 25.74 5.29
CA ILE A 130 0.73 24.38 5.73
C ILE A 130 2.19 24.02 5.50
N SER A 131 2.76 23.29 6.45
CA SER A 131 4.08 22.66 6.32
C SER A 131 3.89 21.17 6.43
N ALA A 132 4.70 20.43 5.68
CA ALA A 132 4.61 18.99 5.63
C ALA A 132 5.98 18.35 5.42
N GLY A 133 6.12 17.14 5.95
CA GLY A 133 7.29 16.30 5.74
C GLY A 133 6.96 15.11 4.84
N GLY A 134 7.97 14.31 4.48
CA GLY A 134 7.80 13.20 3.52
C GLY A 134 6.81 12.13 3.98
N ARG A 135 6.40 12.15 5.26
CA ARG A 135 5.33 11.34 5.83
C ARG A 135 3.92 11.78 5.43
N ASP A 136 3.76 13.03 5.01
CA ASP A 136 2.46 13.62 4.64
C ASP A 136 2.19 13.50 3.13
N GLY A 137 3.15 12.93 2.36
CA GLY A 137 3.09 12.82 0.91
C GLY A 137 2.41 11.55 0.38
N PRO A 138 2.03 11.53 -0.92
CA PRO A 138 1.28 10.46 -1.60
C PRO A 138 2.06 9.15 -1.79
N TYR A 139 3.29 9.06 -1.27
CA TYR A 139 4.16 7.88 -1.34
C TYR A 139 4.86 7.60 0.00
N ALA A 140 4.34 8.15 1.10
CA ALA A 140 4.89 7.91 2.42
C ALA A 140 4.69 6.44 2.83
N LEU A 141 5.69 5.59 2.56
CA LEU A 141 5.71 4.21 3.05
C LEU A 141 5.47 4.21 4.57
N GLY A 142 4.38 3.59 5.00
CA GLY A 142 4.00 3.50 6.41
C GLY A 142 3.14 4.65 6.94
N VAL A 143 2.64 5.56 6.09
CA VAL A 143 1.68 6.59 6.49
C VAL A 143 0.45 6.56 5.58
N GLY A 144 -0.73 6.49 6.19
CA GLY A 144 -1.99 6.33 5.48
C GLY A 144 -2.39 4.88 5.22
N GLU A 145 -3.47 4.69 4.47
CA GLU A 145 -3.96 3.37 4.06
C GLU A 145 -3.41 3.03 2.67
N THR A 146 -2.95 1.79 2.48
CA THR A 146 -2.45 1.31 1.20
C THR A 146 -3.46 0.37 0.57
N LEU A 147 -3.85 0.67 -0.67
CA LEU A 147 -4.61 -0.22 -1.52
C LEU A 147 -3.68 -0.83 -2.55
N VAL A 148 -3.70 -2.16 -2.71
CA VAL A 148 -2.98 -2.82 -3.79
C VAL A 148 -3.96 -3.68 -4.57
N LEU A 149 -4.01 -3.53 -5.89
CA LEU A 149 -4.79 -4.36 -6.81
C LEU A 149 -3.80 -5.11 -7.69
N GLU A 150 -3.80 -6.44 -7.63
CA GLU A 150 -2.97 -7.23 -8.54
C GLU A 150 -3.77 -7.73 -9.75
N VAL A 151 -3.14 -7.73 -10.91
CA VAL A 151 -3.66 -8.36 -12.12
C VAL A 151 -3.49 -9.87 -11.99
N LEU A 152 -4.58 -10.62 -12.18
CA LEU A 152 -4.60 -12.09 -12.11
C LEU A 152 -4.15 -12.73 -13.43
N ASP A 153 -2.98 -12.36 -13.93
CA ASP A 153 -2.38 -12.91 -15.15
C ASP A 153 -1.04 -13.62 -14.89
N GLY A 154 -0.62 -13.71 -13.63
CA GLY A 154 0.66 -14.32 -13.21
C GLY A 154 1.88 -13.39 -13.36
N SER A 155 1.70 -12.15 -13.84
CA SER A 155 2.80 -11.18 -14.04
C SER A 155 3.21 -10.43 -12.77
N HIS A 156 2.52 -10.65 -11.64
CA HIS A 156 2.63 -9.84 -10.42
C HIS A 156 2.42 -8.33 -10.65
N ALA A 157 1.81 -7.93 -11.78
CA ALA A 157 1.52 -6.53 -12.04
C ALA A 157 0.52 -5.97 -11.02
N ARG A 158 0.79 -4.76 -10.54
CA ARG A 158 0.04 -4.13 -9.44
C ARG A 158 -0.37 -2.71 -9.78
N VAL A 159 -1.56 -2.34 -9.33
CA VAL A 159 -1.94 -0.95 -9.07
C VAL A 159 -1.82 -0.74 -7.57
N ILE A 160 -1.01 0.21 -7.15
CA ILE A 160 -0.77 0.54 -5.75
C ILE A 160 -1.29 1.94 -5.53
N GLY A 161 -2.17 2.14 -4.56
CA GLY A 161 -2.62 3.46 -4.18
C GLY A 161 -2.43 3.75 -2.70
N TYR A 162 -2.18 5.02 -2.41
CA TYR A 162 -1.96 5.52 -1.06
C TYR A 162 -3.03 6.56 -0.75
N ILE A 163 -3.72 6.38 0.37
CA ILE A 163 -4.77 7.28 0.85
C ILE A 163 -4.17 8.20 1.91
N VAL A 164 -4.26 9.51 1.67
CA VAL A 164 -3.95 10.55 2.67
C VAL A 164 -5.23 11.37 2.92
N ARG A 165 -5.44 11.82 4.16
CA ARG A 165 -6.53 12.78 4.45
C ARG A 165 -6.33 14.01 3.58
N ALA A 166 -7.36 14.42 2.83
CA ALA A 166 -7.27 15.66 2.08
C ALA A 166 -7.46 16.83 3.03
N ASP A 167 -6.34 17.36 3.47
CA ASP A 167 -6.24 18.80 3.42
C ASP A 167 -6.03 19.18 1.94
N PRO A 168 -6.92 19.96 1.30
CA PRO A 168 -6.73 20.39 -0.09
C PRO A 168 -5.41 21.15 -0.28
N ARG A 169 -4.86 21.74 0.79
CA ARG A 169 -3.55 22.39 0.78
C ARG A 169 -2.43 21.35 0.76
N LEU A 170 -2.56 20.20 1.46
CA LEU A 170 -1.63 19.07 1.32
C LEU A 170 -1.70 18.46 -0.08
N ALA A 171 -2.92 18.35 -0.65
CA ALA A 171 -3.13 17.87 -2.02
C ALA A 171 -2.41 18.76 -3.04
N ALA A 172 -2.64 20.08 -2.95
CA ALA A 172 -1.97 21.07 -3.80
C ALA A 172 -0.45 21.06 -3.60
N MET A 173 0.00 20.81 -2.37
CA MET A 173 1.41 20.86 -1.98
C MET A 173 2.20 19.58 -2.29
N TRP A 174 1.58 18.40 -2.37
CA TRP A 174 2.26 17.16 -2.77
C TRP A 174 1.92 16.67 -4.18
N GLY A 175 0.77 17.08 -4.71
CA GLY A 175 0.27 16.67 -6.01
C GLY A 175 0.54 17.68 -7.12
N PHE A 176 1.59 18.51 -7.02
CA PHE A 176 1.90 19.56 -8.00
C PHE A 176 1.97 19.02 -9.44
N TRP A 177 1.09 19.32 -10.39
CA TRP A 177 -0.34 19.57 -10.38
C TRP A 177 -0.90 18.49 -11.30
N ALA A 178 -1.88 17.71 -10.85
CA ALA A 178 -2.58 16.83 -11.76
C ALA A 178 -3.34 17.70 -12.78
N ALA A 179 -2.87 17.73 -14.01
CA ALA A 179 -3.69 18.16 -15.12
C ALA A 179 -4.68 17.03 -15.42
N ASP A 180 -5.94 17.37 -15.66
CA ASP A 180 -6.78 16.45 -16.43
C ASP A 180 -6.19 16.26 -17.84
N SER A 181 -6.76 15.37 -18.63
CA SER A 181 -6.28 15.12 -20.00
C SER A 181 -6.26 16.37 -20.90
N ASP A 182 -6.94 17.45 -20.50
CA ASP A 182 -7.05 18.71 -21.23
C ASP A 182 -6.06 19.79 -20.71
N GLY A 183 -5.20 19.46 -19.75
CA GLY A 183 -4.23 20.41 -19.18
C GLY A 183 -4.80 21.25 -18.03
N THR A 184 -6.03 21.00 -17.60
CA THR A 184 -6.70 21.81 -16.57
C THR A 184 -6.32 21.33 -15.18
N MET A 185 -5.87 22.25 -14.33
CA MET A 185 -5.41 21.89 -12.99
C MET A 185 -6.54 21.36 -12.09
N ILE A 186 -6.30 20.21 -11.50
CA ILE A 186 -7.19 19.55 -10.55
C ILE A 186 -7.00 20.17 -9.17
N ARG A 187 -8.03 20.86 -8.70
CA ARG A 187 -8.03 21.60 -7.43
C ARG A 187 -8.38 20.73 -6.22
N GLY A 188 -8.14 19.42 -6.29
CA GLY A 188 -8.61 18.48 -5.26
C GLY A 188 -10.13 18.53 -5.05
N GLN A 189 -10.90 19.02 -6.04
CA GLN A 189 -12.35 19.06 -5.96
C GLN A 189 -12.92 17.65 -6.08
N PRO A 190 -14.08 17.37 -5.44
CA PRO A 190 -14.73 16.08 -5.56
C PRO A 190 -14.86 15.58 -7.00
N GLY A 191 -14.29 14.41 -7.28
CA GLY A 191 -14.33 13.75 -8.59
C GLY A 191 -13.20 14.14 -9.54
N SER A 192 -12.16 14.85 -9.06
CA SER A 192 -11.05 15.26 -9.92
C SER A 192 -9.99 14.16 -10.05
N ALA A 193 -9.49 13.92 -11.26
CA ALA A 193 -8.48 12.88 -11.54
C ALA A 193 -7.50 13.26 -12.66
N GLY A 194 -6.19 13.05 -12.46
CA GLY A 194 -5.17 13.44 -13.44
C GLY A 194 -3.78 12.89 -13.17
N ASP A 195 -2.81 13.28 -14.00
CA ASP A 195 -1.44 12.73 -13.98
C ASP A 195 -0.65 13.16 -12.74
N LEU A 196 0.01 12.22 -12.04
CA LEU A 196 0.98 12.56 -11.00
C LEU A 196 2.35 12.79 -11.64
N VAL A 197 2.85 14.02 -11.58
CA VAL A 197 4.16 14.41 -12.10
C VAL A 197 5.23 14.23 -11.02
N GLY A 198 6.41 13.72 -11.41
CA GLY A 198 7.53 13.45 -10.49
C GLY A 198 7.25 12.30 -9.53
N ASN A 199 7.07 11.09 -10.06
CA ASN A 199 6.80 9.88 -9.31
C ASN A 199 8.12 9.20 -8.85
N PRO A 200 8.23 8.71 -7.60
CA PRO A 200 9.45 8.11 -7.02
C PRO A 200 9.80 6.69 -7.50
N GLY A 201 9.06 6.13 -8.47
CA GLY A 201 9.41 4.85 -9.08
C GLY A 201 10.63 4.99 -10.00
N ASP A 202 11.46 3.96 -10.09
CA ASP A 202 12.48 3.85 -11.14
C ASP A 202 11.82 4.16 -12.50
N ASP A 203 12.33 5.19 -13.19
CA ASP A 203 11.95 5.73 -14.50
C ASP A 203 10.67 5.16 -15.17
N ALA A 204 9.66 6.03 -15.34
CA ALA A 204 8.52 5.91 -16.27
C ALA A 204 7.28 5.09 -15.84
N GLU A 205 7.08 4.77 -14.55
CA GLU A 205 5.79 4.22 -14.12
C GLU A 205 4.72 5.32 -14.04
N PRO A 206 3.62 5.23 -14.80
CA PRO A 206 2.56 6.22 -14.76
C PRO A 206 1.82 6.16 -13.43
N ALA A 207 1.51 7.34 -12.92
CA ALA A 207 0.72 7.52 -11.71
C ALA A 207 -0.39 8.55 -11.96
N ARG A 208 -1.42 8.46 -11.13
CA ARG A 208 -2.60 9.32 -11.14
C ARG A 208 -2.89 9.79 -9.73
N VAL A 209 -3.58 10.92 -9.62
CA VAL A 209 -4.20 11.36 -8.38
C VAL A 209 -5.70 11.40 -8.59
N TRP A 210 -6.44 11.04 -7.55
CA TRP A 210 -7.88 11.19 -7.46
C TRP A 210 -8.25 11.88 -6.14
N ALA A 211 -9.22 12.77 -6.16
CA ALA A 211 -9.68 13.46 -4.95
C ALA A 211 -11.21 13.50 -4.82
N GLU A 212 -11.73 13.12 -3.66
CA GLU A 212 -13.15 13.25 -3.33
C GLU A 212 -13.41 13.38 -1.83
N ALA A 213 -14.40 14.19 -1.45
CA ALA A 213 -14.93 14.31 -0.09
C ALA A 213 -13.88 14.50 1.02
N GLY A 214 -12.80 15.23 0.75
CA GLY A 214 -11.75 15.42 1.73
C GLY A 214 -10.75 14.24 1.80
N MET A 215 -10.63 13.45 0.73
CA MET A 215 -9.61 12.40 0.56
C MET A 215 -8.80 12.63 -0.72
N VAL A 216 -7.49 12.38 -0.66
CA VAL A 216 -6.60 12.31 -1.82
C VAL A 216 -6.08 10.88 -1.91
N PHE A 217 -6.21 10.32 -3.09
CA PHE A 217 -5.75 8.98 -3.40
C PHE A 217 -4.78 9.05 -4.58
N SER A 218 -3.51 8.77 -4.33
CA SER A 218 -2.55 8.55 -5.40
C SER A 218 -2.64 7.11 -5.86
N VAL A 219 -2.44 6.86 -7.16
CA VAL A 219 -2.52 5.55 -7.77
C VAL A 219 -1.36 5.39 -8.74
N GLN A 220 -0.50 4.40 -8.51
CA GLN A 220 0.59 4.03 -9.40
C GLN A 220 0.30 2.66 -10.02
N ALA A 221 0.66 2.46 -11.27
CA ALA A 221 0.59 1.14 -11.91
C ALA A 221 1.97 0.67 -12.39
N ARG A 222 2.21 -0.64 -12.26
CA ARG A 222 3.46 -1.30 -12.65
C ARG A 222 3.23 -2.43 -13.65
N GLY A 223 4.18 -2.61 -14.58
CA GLY A 223 4.14 -3.71 -15.54
C GLY A 223 2.87 -3.72 -16.40
N SER A 224 2.23 -4.89 -16.56
CA SER A 224 0.99 -5.00 -17.35
C SER A 224 -0.20 -4.26 -16.72
N ALA A 225 -0.11 -3.84 -15.46
CA ALA A 225 -1.17 -3.11 -14.77
C ALA A 225 -1.33 -1.68 -15.30
N ILE A 226 -0.31 -1.14 -15.96
CA ILE A 226 -0.31 0.21 -16.55
C ILE A 226 -1.53 0.41 -17.48
N ALA A 227 -1.89 -0.61 -18.25
CA ALA A 227 -3.03 -0.56 -19.17
C ALA A 227 -4.39 -0.40 -18.47
N TYR A 228 -4.47 -0.64 -17.17
CA TYR A 228 -5.71 -0.54 -16.37
C TYR A 228 -5.73 0.68 -15.45
N LEU A 229 -4.67 1.49 -15.43
CA LEU A 229 -4.53 2.60 -14.50
C LEU A 229 -5.67 3.62 -14.65
N ASP A 230 -5.94 4.05 -15.88
CA ASP A 230 -7.01 5.01 -16.17
C ASP A 230 -8.39 4.44 -15.85
N ASP A 231 -8.63 3.16 -16.16
CA ASP A 231 -9.89 2.48 -15.83
C ASP A 231 -10.13 2.40 -14.32
N VAL A 232 -9.07 2.12 -13.55
CA VAL A 232 -9.16 2.10 -12.08
C VAL A 232 -9.52 3.48 -11.57
N VAL A 233 -8.82 4.52 -12.01
CA VAL A 233 -9.00 5.89 -11.52
C VAL A 233 -10.36 6.46 -11.92
N ASN A 234 -10.79 6.22 -13.16
CA ASN A 234 -12.13 6.61 -13.64
C ASN A 234 -13.26 5.86 -12.90
N GLY A 235 -12.96 4.70 -12.31
CA GLY A 235 -13.90 3.93 -11.50
C GLY A 235 -13.97 4.32 -10.03
N LEU A 236 -13.07 5.20 -9.56
CA LEU A 236 -13.03 5.60 -8.15
C LEU A 236 -14.18 6.55 -7.80
N ARG A 237 -14.80 6.27 -6.64
CA ARG A 237 -15.80 7.12 -5.99
C ARG A 237 -15.83 6.84 -4.50
N VAL A 238 -16.37 7.77 -3.73
CA VAL A 238 -16.75 7.53 -2.33
C VAL A 238 -17.76 6.38 -2.27
N GLY A 239 -17.40 5.33 -1.54
CA GLY A 239 -18.28 4.20 -1.25
C GLY A 239 -19.36 4.56 -0.22
N THR A 240 -20.48 3.86 -0.25
CA THR A 240 -21.55 3.98 0.75
C THR A 240 -21.37 2.98 1.89
N GLU A 241 -21.98 3.26 3.06
CA GLU A 241 -22.00 2.29 4.18
C GLU A 241 -22.64 0.95 3.76
N ALA A 242 -23.66 0.99 2.90
CA ALA A 242 -24.31 -0.21 2.39
C ALA A 242 -23.36 -1.06 1.51
N GLU A 243 -22.49 -0.41 0.74
CA GLU A 243 -21.47 -1.08 -0.08
C GLU A 243 -20.34 -1.65 0.76
N LEU A 244 -19.93 -0.93 1.81
CA LEU A 244 -18.99 -1.45 2.80
C LEU A 244 -19.57 -2.70 3.49
N ALA A 245 -20.81 -2.65 3.95
CA ALA A 245 -21.50 -3.79 4.56
C ALA A 245 -21.67 -4.95 3.57
N SER A 246 -22.00 -4.67 2.31
CA SER A 246 -22.10 -5.69 1.26
C SER A 246 -20.74 -6.32 0.94
N MET A 247 -19.66 -5.54 0.94
CA MET A 247 -18.30 -6.05 0.75
C MET A 247 -17.92 -6.97 1.91
N GLN A 248 -18.15 -6.51 3.15
CA GLN A 248 -17.92 -7.29 4.36
C GLN A 248 -18.72 -8.61 4.36
N GLY A 249 -20.01 -8.55 4.03
CA GLY A 249 -20.86 -9.74 3.89
C GLY A 249 -20.35 -10.69 2.81
N GLY A 250 -20.01 -10.16 1.62
CA GLY A 250 -19.50 -10.98 0.51
C GLY A 250 -18.17 -11.71 0.82
N LEU A 251 -17.31 -11.13 1.66
CA LEU A 251 -16.09 -11.78 2.14
C LEU A 251 -16.40 -13.00 3.03
N LEU A 252 -17.45 -12.91 3.86
CA LEU A 252 -17.85 -13.98 4.75
C LEU A 252 -18.65 -15.06 4.03
N GLU A 253 -19.36 -14.75 2.96
CA GLU A 253 -20.24 -15.72 2.27
C GLU A 253 -19.51 -16.61 1.25
N ARG A 254 -18.43 -16.13 0.64
CA ARG A 254 -17.73 -16.84 -0.44
C ARG A 254 -16.38 -17.41 0.00
N ASN A 255 -16.10 -18.66 -0.40
CA ASN A 255 -14.75 -19.21 -0.29
C ASN A 255 -13.82 -18.55 -1.34
N PRO A 256 -12.66 -18.00 -0.93
CA PRO A 256 -11.71 -17.42 -1.86
C PRO A 256 -11.01 -18.51 -2.67
N THR A 257 -10.58 -18.17 -3.89
CA THR A 257 -9.73 -19.06 -4.68
C THR A 257 -8.29 -19.04 -4.16
N ALA A 258 -7.51 -20.06 -4.50
CA ALA A 258 -6.10 -20.13 -4.15
C ALA A 258 -5.32 -18.91 -4.67
N GLU A 259 -5.64 -18.47 -5.88
CA GLU A 259 -5.02 -17.30 -6.47
C GLU A 259 -5.34 -16.08 -5.62
N GLU A 260 -6.61 -15.84 -5.27
CA GLU A 260 -7.06 -14.63 -4.55
C GLU A 260 -6.35 -14.36 -3.23
N ILE A 261 -5.90 -15.41 -2.54
CA ILE A 261 -5.17 -15.35 -1.27
C ILE A 261 -3.64 -15.39 -1.45
N GLY A 262 -3.14 -15.36 -2.69
CA GLY A 262 -1.72 -15.36 -3.00
C GLY A 262 -1.04 -16.73 -2.91
N CYS A 263 -1.80 -17.82 -2.95
CA CYS A 263 -1.19 -19.16 -2.99
C CYS A 263 -0.52 -19.43 -4.33
N PRO A 264 0.46 -20.37 -4.34
CA PRO A 264 1.02 -20.89 -5.58
C PRO A 264 -0.08 -21.38 -6.54
N PRO A 265 0.08 -21.17 -7.86
CA PRO A 265 -0.88 -21.64 -8.85
C PRO A 265 -1.20 -23.14 -8.68
N GLY A 266 -2.48 -23.50 -8.74
CA GLY A 266 -2.93 -24.89 -8.60
C GLY A 266 -2.99 -25.42 -7.17
N SER A 267 -2.74 -24.59 -6.16
CA SER A 267 -2.90 -24.97 -4.75
C SER A 267 -4.34 -25.39 -4.44
N ARG A 268 -4.50 -26.34 -3.52
CA ARG A 268 -5.80 -26.62 -2.89
C ARG A 268 -5.96 -25.73 -1.67
N VAL A 269 -7.19 -25.37 -1.34
CA VAL A 269 -7.51 -24.47 -0.22
C VAL A 269 -8.58 -25.05 0.68
N VAL A 270 -8.46 -24.74 1.97
CA VAL A 270 -9.49 -24.92 2.97
C VAL A 270 -9.67 -23.58 3.69
N SER A 271 -10.92 -23.20 3.94
CA SER A 271 -11.25 -21.93 4.59
C SER A 271 -12.53 -22.06 5.37
N ALA A 272 -12.66 -21.28 6.44
CA ALA A 272 -13.93 -21.12 7.14
C ALA A 272 -14.03 -19.74 7.78
N VAL A 273 -15.24 -19.44 8.26
CA VAL A 273 -15.57 -18.21 8.97
C VAL A 273 -15.62 -18.50 10.46
N GLN A 274 -15.00 -17.63 11.24
CA GLN A 274 -15.09 -17.60 12.69
C GLN A 274 -15.32 -16.14 13.12
N GLY A 275 -16.55 -15.84 13.57
CA GLY A 275 -16.96 -14.46 13.82
C GLY A 275 -17.03 -13.66 12.53
N ASP A 276 -16.31 -12.54 12.51
CA ASP A 276 -16.16 -11.61 11.39
C ASP A 276 -14.88 -11.83 10.56
N VAL A 277 -14.16 -12.92 10.85
CA VAL A 277 -12.92 -13.28 10.18
C VAL A 277 -13.10 -14.54 9.35
N ARG A 278 -12.61 -14.51 8.11
CA ARG A 278 -12.40 -15.71 7.31
C ARG A 278 -10.92 -16.07 7.32
N TRP A 279 -10.61 -17.24 7.84
CA TRP A 279 -9.26 -17.79 7.77
C TRP A 279 -9.13 -18.73 6.58
N VAL A 280 -7.92 -18.82 6.03
CA VAL A 280 -7.62 -19.65 4.87
C VAL A 280 -6.27 -20.31 5.04
N LEU A 281 -6.20 -21.59 4.65
CA LEU A 281 -4.98 -22.35 4.44
C LEU A 281 -5.01 -22.92 3.03
N GLY A 282 -3.94 -22.74 2.28
CA GLY A 282 -3.72 -23.45 1.03
C GLY A 282 -2.41 -24.21 1.04
N VAL A 283 -2.36 -25.28 0.27
CA VAL A 283 -1.15 -26.07 0.03
C VAL A 283 -1.01 -26.33 -1.46
N GLY A 284 0.16 -26.00 -2.00
CA GLY A 284 0.54 -26.20 -3.39
C GLY A 284 1.85 -26.97 -3.52
N THR A 285 2.14 -27.42 -4.73
CA THR A 285 3.42 -28.00 -5.13
C THR A 285 4.05 -27.11 -6.19
N LEU A 286 5.27 -26.63 -5.97
CA LEU A 286 5.97 -25.84 -6.98
C LEU A 286 6.39 -26.69 -8.19
N PRO A 287 6.11 -26.25 -9.42
CA PRO A 287 6.64 -26.91 -10.62
C PRO A 287 8.17 -26.88 -10.63
N GLY A 288 8.82 -28.02 -10.82
CA GLY A 288 10.26 -28.11 -11.08
C GLY A 288 11.17 -28.28 -9.85
N ASN A 289 10.63 -28.44 -8.64
CA ASN A 289 11.43 -28.80 -7.48
C ASN A 289 11.54 -30.34 -7.37
N PRO A 290 12.74 -30.94 -7.52
CA PRO A 290 12.92 -32.41 -7.54
C PRO A 290 12.76 -33.07 -6.17
N VAL A 291 12.64 -32.25 -5.12
CA VAL A 291 12.15 -32.67 -3.79
C VAL A 291 10.74 -32.13 -3.71
N GLU A 292 9.76 -32.96 -3.33
CA GLU A 292 8.35 -32.62 -3.09
C GLU A 292 8.18 -31.56 -1.97
N ARG A 293 8.85 -30.41 -2.07
CA ARG A 293 8.67 -29.27 -1.19
C ARG A 293 7.36 -28.62 -1.59
N SER A 294 6.33 -28.92 -0.82
CA SER A 294 5.10 -28.17 -0.88
C SER A 294 5.29 -26.82 -0.23
N GLU A 295 4.47 -25.89 -0.67
CA GLU A 295 4.36 -24.58 -0.08
C GLU A 295 2.96 -24.46 0.51
N SER A 296 2.89 -23.84 1.68
CA SER A 296 1.63 -23.43 2.27
C SER A 296 1.49 -21.93 2.21
N CYS A 297 0.26 -21.48 2.07
CA CYS A 297 -0.15 -20.10 2.15
C CYS A 297 -1.22 -20.02 3.23
N THR A 298 -1.19 -18.97 4.02
CA THR A 298 -2.24 -18.70 4.99
C THR A 298 -2.82 -17.32 4.75
N ALA A 299 -4.02 -17.04 5.26
CA ALA A 299 -4.57 -15.69 5.26
C ALA A 299 -5.65 -15.55 6.33
N LEU A 300 -5.76 -14.35 6.90
CA LEU A 300 -6.95 -13.87 7.60
C LEU A 300 -7.56 -12.76 6.76
N VAL A 301 -8.83 -12.89 6.43
CA VAL A 301 -9.60 -11.95 5.62
C VAL A 301 -10.68 -11.35 6.52
N THR A 302 -10.67 -10.03 6.63
CA THR A 302 -11.58 -9.23 7.44
C THR A 302 -12.20 -8.11 6.60
N GLY A 303 -13.18 -7.41 7.16
CA GLY A 303 -13.72 -6.20 6.54
C GLY A 303 -12.71 -5.06 6.37
N GLU A 304 -11.63 -5.07 7.16
CA GLU A 304 -10.54 -4.07 7.12
C GLU A 304 -9.45 -4.45 6.10
N GLY A 305 -9.47 -5.67 5.59
CA GLY A 305 -8.48 -6.18 4.64
C GLY A 305 -8.03 -7.59 4.95
N THR A 306 -6.94 -7.99 4.29
CA THR A 306 -6.37 -9.34 4.39
C THR A 306 -4.96 -9.28 4.97
N THR A 307 -4.66 -10.14 5.95
CA THR A 307 -3.31 -10.33 6.50
C THR A 307 -2.86 -11.78 6.37
N GLY A 308 -1.56 -12.01 6.51
CA GLY A 308 -1.03 -13.37 6.67
C GLY A 308 -0.70 -14.13 5.38
N GLY A 309 -0.68 -13.48 4.21
CA GLY A 309 -0.39 -14.04 2.88
C GLY A 309 1.05 -14.56 2.67
N GLY A 310 1.74 -14.97 3.73
CA GLY A 310 3.09 -15.52 3.67
C GLY A 310 3.08 -16.91 3.04
N ILE A 311 4.00 -17.13 2.10
CA ILE A 311 4.32 -18.45 1.58
C ILE A 311 5.31 -19.09 2.55
N GLY A 312 4.91 -20.18 3.19
CA GLY A 312 5.73 -20.99 4.07
C GLY A 312 6.11 -22.31 3.41
N SER A 313 7.22 -22.90 3.82
CA SER A 313 7.52 -24.29 3.47
C SER A 313 6.54 -25.22 4.18
N PHE A 314 5.99 -26.18 3.45
CA PHE A 314 5.12 -27.22 3.98
C PHE A 314 5.71 -28.60 3.66
N ASN A 315 6.01 -29.36 4.70
CA ASN A 315 6.54 -30.72 4.52
C ASN A 315 5.37 -31.69 4.41
N LEU A 316 5.07 -32.14 3.19
CA LEU A 316 4.14 -33.25 3.01
C LEU A 316 4.75 -34.52 3.60
N ALA A 317 3.98 -35.19 4.46
CA ALA A 317 4.31 -36.54 4.88
C ALA A 317 4.17 -37.51 3.67
N PRO A 318 4.77 -38.71 3.71
CA PRO A 318 4.49 -39.77 2.74
C PRO A 318 2.99 -40.02 2.57
N LEU A 319 2.57 -40.41 1.35
CA LEU A 319 1.16 -40.70 1.06
C LEU A 319 0.61 -41.74 2.05
N GLY A 320 -0.57 -41.44 2.62
CA GLY A 320 -1.21 -42.27 3.64
C GLY A 320 -0.82 -41.91 5.08
N GLN A 321 0.04 -40.91 5.28
CA GLN A 321 0.32 -40.34 6.60
C GLN A 321 -0.34 -38.97 6.78
N LEU A 322 -0.51 -38.58 8.04
CA LEU A 322 -1.01 -37.27 8.43
C LEU A 322 0.16 -36.29 8.52
N SER A 323 -0.03 -35.08 8.00
CA SER A 323 0.90 -33.96 8.17
C SER A 323 0.18 -32.79 8.80
N SER A 324 0.88 -32.04 9.64
CA SER A 324 0.39 -30.84 10.30
C SER A 324 1.46 -29.76 10.29
N ASN A 325 1.02 -28.51 10.25
CA ASN A 325 1.84 -27.33 10.42
C ASN A 325 1.02 -26.25 11.13
N THR A 326 1.70 -25.39 11.86
CA THR A 326 1.12 -24.26 12.57
C THR A 326 1.71 -22.96 12.04
N SER A 327 0.84 -22.03 11.68
CA SER A 327 1.23 -20.70 11.23
C SER A 327 0.59 -19.66 12.13
N GLY A 328 1.44 -18.91 12.85
CA GLY A 328 1.02 -17.72 13.56
C GLY A 328 0.66 -16.60 12.58
N ILE A 329 -0.47 -15.94 12.80
CA ILE A 329 -0.92 -14.79 12.00
C ILE A 329 -1.32 -13.67 12.95
N GLY A 330 -0.85 -12.46 12.67
CA GLY A 330 -1.16 -11.27 13.43
C GLY A 330 -0.95 -10.01 12.62
N GLY A 331 -1.09 -8.85 13.27
CA GLY A 331 -0.84 -7.54 12.67
C GLY A 331 -2.05 -6.91 11.97
N LEU A 332 -3.27 -7.36 12.28
CA LEU A 332 -4.49 -6.64 11.91
C LEU A 332 -4.65 -5.38 12.80
N PRO A 333 -5.20 -4.27 12.27
CA PRO A 333 -5.50 -3.06 13.05
C PRO A 333 -6.43 -3.33 14.24
N SER A 334 -7.36 -4.28 14.08
CA SER A 334 -8.24 -4.78 15.14
C SER A 334 -7.53 -5.48 16.30
N GLY A 335 -6.21 -5.70 16.21
CA GLY A 335 -5.43 -6.44 17.21
C GLY A 335 -5.74 -7.94 17.22
N LEU A 336 -6.35 -8.45 16.15
CA LEU A 336 -6.72 -9.85 16.03
C LEU A 336 -5.50 -10.69 15.66
N ASP A 337 -5.03 -11.42 16.66
CA ASP A 337 -3.93 -12.38 16.58
C ASP A 337 -4.46 -13.81 16.73
N GLY A 338 -3.79 -14.76 16.09
CA GLY A 338 -4.09 -16.17 16.27
C GLY A 338 -3.15 -17.11 15.54
N THR A 339 -3.51 -18.39 15.56
CA THR A 339 -2.77 -19.47 14.90
C THR A 339 -3.70 -20.24 13.99
N ILE A 340 -3.30 -20.44 12.73
CA ILE A 340 -3.89 -21.44 11.86
C ILE A 340 -3.10 -22.74 12.04
N LEU A 341 -3.77 -23.77 12.54
CA LEU A 341 -3.27 -25.14 12.48
C LEU A 341 -3.92 -25.84 11.30
N GLY A 342 -3.13 -26.50 10.46
CA GLY A 342 -3.70 -27.35 9.42
C GLY A 342 -2.67 -28.22 8.73
N GLY A 343 -3.14 -28.96 7.73
CA GLY A 343 -2.27 -29.83 6.97
C GLY A 343 -3.02 -30.77 6.05
N VAL A 344 -2.43 -31.94 5.80
CA VAL A 344 -2.95 -32.92 4.83
C VAL A 344 -3.26 -34.23 5.54
N ALA A 345 -4.51 -34.65 5.41
CA ALA A 345 -5.02 -35.91 5.92
C ALA A 345 -4.98 -37.01 4.85
N PRO A 346 -4.74 -38.27 5.25
CA PRO A 346 -4.59 -39.38 4.33
C PRO A 346 -5.89 -39.73 3.57
N PRO A 347 -5.80 -40.50 2.48
CA PRO A 347 -6.97 -40.98 1.77
C PRO A 347 -7.97 -41.74 2.65
N GLY A 348 -9.26 -41.50 2.43
CA GLY A 348 -10.35 -42.09 3.22
C GLY A 348 -10.73 -41.31 4.47
N THR A 349 -10.06 -40.17 4.75
CA THR A 349 -10.40 -39.33 5.90
C THR A 349 -11.78 -38.69 5.74
N ALA A 350 -12.66 -38.95 6.71
CA ALA A 350 -13.99 -38.34 6.82
C ALA A 350 -14.01 -37.17 7.81
N ARG A 351 -13.16 -37.23 8.85
CA ARG A 351 -13.10 -36.24 9.94
C ARG A 351 -11.66 -36.09 10.44
N VAL A 352 -11.29 -34.88 10.84
CA VAL A 352 -10.04 -34.60 11.57
C VAL A 352 -10.40 -33.87 12.85
N SER A 353 -9.91 -34.35 14.00
CA SER A 353 -10.00 -33.63 15.26
C SER A 353 -8.65 -33.06 15.63
N ILE A 354 -8.68 -31.91 16.30
CA ILE A 354 -7.51 -31.25 16.87
C ILE A 354 -7.77 -31.10 18.37
N THR A 355 -6.87 -31.63 19.18
CA THR A 355 -6.85 -31.41 20.63
C THR A 355 -5.80 -30.35 20.92
N ASP A 356 -6.22 -29.25 21.54
CA ASP A 356 -5.31 -28.19 21.96
C ASP A 356 -4.53 -28.57 23.25
N PRO A 357 -3.50 -27.78 23.63
CA PRO A 357 -2.71 -28.06 24.83
C PRO A 357 -3.51 -28.07 26.14
N ASP A 358 -4.68 -27.42 26.16
CA ASP A 358 -5.59 -27.39 27.32
C ASP A 358 -6.56 -28.58 27.33
N GLY A 359 -6.48 -29.46 26.33
CA GLY A 359 -7.28 -30.68 26.19
C GLY A 359 -8.64 -30.44 25.51
N VAL A 360 -8.87 -29.27 24.94
CA VAL A 360 -10.10 -28.97 24.19
C VAL A 360 -10.01 -29.61 22.81
N VAL A 361 -11.02 -30.41 22.47
CA VAL A 361 -11.12 -31.08 21.18
C VAL A 361 -12.05 -30.31 20.27
N VAL A 362 -11.55 -29.94 19.10
CA VAL A 362 -12.32 -29.28 18.03
C VAL A 362 -12.23 -30.05 16.73
N ASP A 363 -13.29 -30.01 15.94
CA ASP A 363 -13.28 -30.57 14.59
C ASP A 363 -12.68 -29.57 13.62
N ALA A 364 -11.67 -30.03 12.87
CA ALA A 364 -11.11 -29.24 11.80
C ALA A 364 -12.09 -29.16 10.62
N VAL A 365 -11.97 -28.10 9.84
CA VAL A 365 -12.66 -27.98 8.55
C VAL A 365 -11.88 -28.77 7.52
N LEU A 366 -12.56 -29.55 6.68
CA LEU A 366 -11.94 -30.36 5.63
C LEU A 366 -12.27 -29.82 4.24
N SER A 367 -11.26 -29.76 3.36
CA SER A 367 -11.48 -29.53 1.94
C SER A 367 -12.11 -30.75 1.26
N VAL A 368 -12.59 -30.56 0.03
CA VAL A 368 -12.99 -31.68 -0.83
C VAL A 368 -11.75 -32.44 -1.32
N ASP A 369 -10.71 -31.70 -1.76
CA ASP A 369 -9.50 -32.26 -2.35
C ASP A 369 -8.23 -31.78 -1.63
N GLY A 370 -7.25 -32.67 -1.53
CA GLY A 370 -5.88 -32.42 -1.10
C GLY A 370 -4.89 -32.33 -2.28
N PRO A 371 -3.59 -32.16 -1.98
CA PRO A 371 -2.55 -32.00 -3.00
C PRO A 371 -2.31 -33.28 -3.81
N ARG A 372 -2.53 -34.47 -3.24
CA ARG A 372 -2.45 -35.76 -3.94
C ARG A 372 -3.82 -36.47 -3.99
N PRO A 373 -4.04 -37.39 -4.96
CA PRO A 373 -5.33 -38.05 -5.12
C PRO A 373 -5.85 -38.72 -3.83
N GLY A 374 -7.09 -38.40 -3.47
CA GLY A 374 -7.78 -38.96 -2.31
C GLY A 374 -7.44 -38.31 -0.97
N GLU A 375 -6.34 -37.55 -0.87
CA GLU A 375 -6.03 -36.76 0.32
C GLU A 375 -7.01 -35.60 0.49
N ARG A 376 -7.05 -35.04 1.70
CA ARG A 376 -7.86 -33.85 2.03
C ARG A 376 -7.04 -32.86 2.82
N LEU A 377 -7.19 -31.57 2.54
CA LEU A 377 -6.67 -30.54 3.43
C LEU A 377 -7.58 -30.43 4.64
N PHE A 378 -6.98 -30.13 5.78
CA PHE A 378 -7.72 -29.74 6.97
C PHE A 378 -7.12 -28.47 7.56
N GLY A 379 -7.94 -27.70 8.27
CA GLY A 379 -7.47 -26.53 9.00
C GLY A 379 -8.42 -26.11 10.11
N GLN A 380 -7.88 -25.34 11.05
CA GLN A 380 -8.62 -24.68 12.12
C GLN A 380 -7.89 -23.41 12.54
N PHE A 381 -8.64 -22.38 12.90
CA PHE A 381 -8.12 -21.14 13.45
C PHE A 381 -8.38 -21.04 14.94
N PHE A 382 -7.35 -20.65 15.69
CA PHE A 382 -7.39 -20.44 17.13
C PHE A 382 -7.06 -18.98 17.41
N THR A 383 -8.00 -18.23 18.01
CA THR A 383 -7.80 -16.82 18.37
C THR A 383 -7.01 -16.69 19.67
N GLY A 384 -6.06 -15.76 19.72
CA GLY A 384 -5.33 -15.38 20.93
C GLY A 384 -3.84 -15.11 20.66
N ASN A 385 -3.05 -15.01 21.73
CA ASN A 385 -1.67 -14.54 21.65
C ASN A 385 -0.79 -15.54 20.87
N VAL A 386 -0.24 -15.11 19.72
CA VAL A 386 0.53 -15.96 18.78
C VAL A 386 1.69 -16.68 19.47
N THR A 387 2.27 -16.06 20.50
CA THR A 387 3.38 -16.62 21.29
C THR A 387 2.97 -17.71 22.28
N ALA A 388 1.68 -17.81 22.63
CA ALA A 388 1.16 -18.80 23.57
C ALA A 388 0.77 -20.13 22.91
N PHE A 389 0.64 -20.17 21.58
CA PHE A 389 0.13 -21.33 20.84
C PHE A 389 1.22 -22.23 20.24
N VAL A 390 2.43 -22.23 20.81
CA VAL A 390 3.52 -23.16 20.46
C VAL A 390 3.47 -24.43 21.32
N GLY A 391 2.27 -24.81 21.79
CA GLY A 391 2.06 -26.04 22.55
C GLY A 391 1.78 -27.22 21.60
N PRO A 392 2.06 -28.47 22.00
CA PRO A 392 1.83 -29.62 21.14
C PRO A 392 0.32 -29.79 20.92
N TYR A 393 -0.10 -29.72 19.66
CA TYR A 393 -1.47 -30.06 19.29
C TYR A 393 -1.54 -31.52 18.88
N GLU A 394 -2.56 -32.23 19.34
CA GLU A 394 -2.80 -33.58 18.86
C GLU A 394 -3.77 -33.55 17.69
N VAL A 395 -3.35 -34.06 16.54
CA VAL A 395 -4.20 -34.13 15.34
C VAL A 395 -4.49 -35.58 15.04
N THR A 396 -5.78 -35.92 14.91
CA THR A 396 -6.23 -37.28 14.63
C THR A 396 -7.15 -37.30 13.41
N ALA A 397 -6.84 -38.13 12.43
CA ALA A 397 -7.66 -38.37 11.25
C ALA A 397 -8.49 -39.65 11.43
N PHE A 398 -9.78 -39.57 11.10
CA PHE A 398 -10.73 -40.67 11.21
C PHE A 398 -11.36 -41.00 9.86
N ASP A 399 -11.67 -42.27 9.66
CA ASP A 399 -12.52 -42.72 8.56
C ASP A 399 -14.01 -42.47 8.84
N ALA A 400 -14.87 -42.84 7.89
CA ALA A 400 -16.33 -42.67 8.03
C ALA A 400 -16.97 -43.54 9.13
N ALA A 401 -16.29 -44.61 9.57
CA ALA A 401 -16.74 -45.46 10.67
C ALA A 401 -16.24 -44.95 12.04
N GLY A 402 -15.40 -43.90 12.06
CA GLY A 402 -14.78 -43.36 13.26
C GLY A 402 -13.52 -44.10 13.70
N ALA A 403 -12.95 -44.97 12.86
CA ALA A 403 -11.65 -45.59 13.13
C ALA A 403 -10.52 -44.60 12.86
N VAL A 404 -9.49 -44.62 13.71
CA VAL A 404 -8.30 -43.79 13.56
C VAL A 404 -7.48 -44.27 12.37
N LEU A 405 -7.27 -43.40 11.39
CA LEU A 405 -6.41 -43.63 10.24
C LEU A 405 -4.97 -43.23 10.52
N ALA A 406 -4.78 -42.09 11.18
CA ALA A 406 -3.47 -41.53 11.50
C ALA A 406 -3.58 -40.51 12.64
N MET A 407 -2.45 -40.29 13.31
CA MET A 407 -2.33 -39.34 14.41
C MET A 407 -0.93 -38.73 14.42
N VAL A 408 -0.82 -37.44 14.73
CA VAL A 408 0.45 -36.72 14.84
C VAL A 408 0.36 -35.66 15.92
N THR A 409 1.50 -35.31 16.52
CA THR A 409 1.63 -34.14 17.38
C THR A 409 2.26 -33.02 16.58
N ALA A 410 1.55 -31.90 16.44
CA ALA A 410 1.99 -30.70 15.72
C ALA A 410 2.75 -29.75 16.64
#